data_AF-A0A101IJW2-F1
#
_entry.id   AF-A0A101IJW2-F1
#
_cell.length_a   1.000
_cell.length_b   1.000
_cell.length_c   1.000
_cell.angle_alpha   90.00
_cell.angle_beta   90.00
_cell.angle_gamma   90.00
#
_symmetry.space_group_name_H-M   'P 1'
#
loop_
_entity.id
_entity.type
_entity.pdbx_description
1 polymer ?
#
loop_
_entity_poly.entity_id
_entity_poly.type
_entity_poly.pdbx_seq_one_letter_code
_entity_poly.pdbx_strand_id
1 'polypeptide(L)'
;MRKLDSVTLDLEARGLKFRHQTFLRVGYTADILFKKEKIVVLDTRNADPYAVRKLKAAGYKVFVIPEGKLDDDQIKAFCDEVEEGARE
;
A
#
# COMPACT_ATOMS: atom_id res chain seq x y z
N MET A 1 -4.37 12.19 13.24
CA MET A 1 -3.93 11.75 11.89
C MET A 1 -4.29 10.29 11.69
N ARG A 2 -4.72 9.92 10.48
CA ARG A 2 -4.96 8.51 10.10
C ARG A 2 -3.61 7.90 9.71
N LYS A 3 -3.36 6.62 9.99
CA LYS A 3 -2.07 5.96 9.68
C LYS A 3 -1.72 5.99 8.19
N LEU A 4 -2.74 5.81 7.34
CA LEU A 4 -2.63 5.94 5.89
C LEU A 4 -2.09 7.31 5.47
N ASP A 5 -2.42 8.37 6.22
CA ASP A 5 -1.99 9.74 5.96
C ASP A 5 -0.47 9.88 6.18
N SER A 6 0.05 9.33 7.29
CA SER A 6 1.48 9.33 7.57
C SER A 6 2.28 8.49 6.56
N VAL A 7 1.78 7.30 6.19
CA VAL A 7 2.37 6.47 5.12
C VAL A 7 2.38 7.21 3.80
N THR A 8 1.27 7.88 3.47
CA THR A 8 1.16 8.69 2.25
C THR A 8 2.19 9.80 2.23
N LEU A 9 2.27 10.59 3.30
CA LEU A 9 3.21 11.71 3.42
C LEU A 9 4.66 11.27 3.27
N ASP A 10 5.04 10.13 3.86
CA ASP A 10 6.40 9.61 3.74
C ASP A 10 6.71 9.15 2.31
N LEU A 11 5.78 8.44 1.66
CA LEU A 11 5.94 8.01 0.26
C LEU A 11 5.99 9.21 -0.70
N GLU A 12 5.21 10.26 -0.46
CA GLU A 12 5.26 11.52 -1.22
C GLU A 12 6.59 12.26 -0.99
N ALA A 13 7.07 12.31 0.25
CA ALA A 13 8.36 12.92 0.59
C ALA A 13 9.54 12.21 -0.09
N ARG A 14 9.42 10.90 -0.33
CA ARG A 14 10.37 10.10 -1.14
C ARG A 14 10.22 10.32 -2.65
N GLY A 15 9.24 11.09 -3.10
CA GLY A 15 9.00 11.42 -4.50
C GLY A 15 8.34 10.30 -5.30
N LEU A 16 7.73 9.32 -4.64
CA LEU A 16 7.06 8.22 -5.31
C LEU A 16 5.71 8.66 -5.89
N LYS A 17 5.37 8.15 -7.08
CA LYS A 17 4.13 8.50 -7.78
C LYS A 17 3.10 7.38 -7.65
N PHE A 18 2.04 7.65 -6.89
CA PHE A 18 0.96 6.71 -6.66
C PHE A 18 -0.41 7.37 -6.76
N ARG A 19 -1.47 6.56 -6.68
CA ARG A 19 -2.86 7.01 -6.68
C ARG A 19 -3.55 6.56 -5.41
N HIS A 20 -4.37 7.44 -4.85
CA HIS A 20 -5.23 7.11 -3.72
C HIS A 20 -6.52 6.41 -4.16
N GLN A 21 -7.05 5.57 -3.26
CA GLN A 21 -8.42 5.01 -3.31
C GLN A 21 -8.85 4.60 -4.72
N THR A 22 -8.05 3.75 -5.36
CA THR A 22 -8.29 3.35 -6.75
C THR A 22 -9.06 2.05 -6.80
N PHE A 23 -10.21 2.06 -7.47
CA PHE A 23 -10.97 0.85 -7.76
C PHE A 23 -10.27 0.03 -8.85
N LEU A 24 -10.00 -1.24 -8.54
CA LEU A 24 -9.37 -2.21 -9.43
C LEU A 24 -10.43 -3.09 -10.07
N ARG A 25 -10.19 -3.51 -11.33
CA ARG A 25 -11.09 -4.40 -12.08
C ARG A 25 -11.37 -5.74 -11.40
N VAL A 26 -10.52 -6.16 -10.48
CA VAL A 26 -10.69 -7.36 -9.67
C VAL A 26 -11.78 -7.22 -8.59
N GLY A 27 -12.43 -6.06 -8.49
CA GLY A 27 -13.54 -5.80 -7.58
C GLY A 27 -13.11 -5.27 -6.20
N TYR A 28 -11.90 -4.72 -6.09
CA TYR A 28 -11.34 -4.22 -4.83
C TYR A 28 -10.84 -2.79 -4.98
N THR A 29 -10.93 -2.03 -3.89
CA THR A 29 -10.34 -0.69 -3.81
C THR A 29 -8.97 -0.79 -3.15
N ALA A 30 -7.94 -0.32 -3.84
CA ALA A 30 -6.63 -0.12 -3.25
C ALA A 30 -6.58 1.24 -2.56
N ASP A 31 -6.11 1.29 -1.31
CA ASP A 31 -5.92 2.56 -0.59
C ASP A 31 -4.82 3.40 -1.26
N ILE A 32 -3.72 2.74 -1.64
CA ILE A 32 -2.67 3.31 -2.49
C ILE A 32 -2.34 2.34 -3.62
N LEU A 33 -2.22 2.87 -4.84
CA LEU A 33 -1.85 2.11 -6.04
C LEU A 33 -0.65 2.72 -6.75
N PHE A 34 0.41 1.93 -6.90
CA PHE A 34 1.53 2.19 -7.81
C PHE A 34 1.25 1.44 -9.11
N LYS A 35 0.68 2.16 -10.07
CA LYS A 35 0.12 1.54 -11.29
C LYS A 35 1.19 0.89 -12.18
N LYS A 36 2.38 1.46 -12.25
CA LYS A 36 3.44 1.01 -13.16
C LYS A 36 4.11 -0.26 -12.61
N GLU A 37 4.29 -0.32 -11.31
CA GLU A 37 4.96 -1.36 -10.54
C GLU A 37 3.99 -2.47 -10.10
N LYS A 38 2.68 -2.27 -10.33
CA LYS A 38 1.59 -3.15 -9.86
C LYS A 38 1.66 -3.40 -8.36
N ILE A 39 1.95 -2.37 -7.57
CA ILE A 39 1.94 -2.45 -6.11
C ILE A 39 0.65 -1.84 -5.59
N VAL A 40 0.04 -2.52 -4.63
CA VAL A 40 -1.11 -2.01 -3.89
C VAL A 40 -0.79 -2.01 -2.40
N VAL A 41 -1.09 -0.89 -1.75
CA VAL A 41 -1.09 -0.80 -0.29
C VAL A 41 -2.53 -0.77 0.17
N LEU A 42 -2.83 -1.62 1.14
CA LEU A 42 -4.14 -1.72 1.78
C LEU A 42 -4.01 -1.31 3.25
N ASP A 43 -4.95 -0.50 3.72
CA ASP A 43 -5.19 -0.36 5.15
C ASP A 43 -5.69 -1.70 5.69
N THR A 44 -5.31 -2.05 6.93
CA THR A 44 -5.76 -3.29 7.59
C THR A 44 -7.28 -3.49 7.49
N ARG A 45 -8.08 -2.42 7.52
CA ARG A 45 -9.56 -2.51 7.40
C ARG A 45 -10.05 -2.99 6.03
N ASN A 46 -9.25 -2.77 4.99
CA ASN A 46 -9.54 -3.18 3.62
C ASN A 46 -8.77 -4.44 3.20
N ALA A 47 -7.83 -4.89 4.03
CA ALA A 47 -6.95 -6.02 3.78
C ALA A 47 -7.53 -7.36 4.23
N ASP A 48 -8.72 -7.71 3.72
CA ASP A 48 -9.28 -9.04 3.91
C ASP A 48 -8.40 -10.11 3.20
N PRO A 49 -8.16 -11.29 3.80
CA PRO A 49 -7.32 -12.34 3.21
C PRO A 49 -7.75 -12.78 1.81
N TYR A 50 -9.04 -12.74 1.47
CA TYR A 50 -9.53 -13.06 0.14
C TYR A 50 -9.19 -11.95 -0.86
N ALA A 51 -9.30 -10.68 -0.45
CA ALA A 51 -8.88 -9.53 -1.26
C ALA A 51 -7.37 -9.61 -1.58
N VAL A 52 -6.54 -9.83 -0.56
CA VAL A 52 -5.08 -9.98 -0.72
C VAL A 52 -4.74 -11.11 -1.68
N ARG A 53 -5.38 -12.29 -1.50
CA ARG A 53 -5.14 -13.45 -2.35
C ARG A 53 -5.54 -13.19 -3.81
N LYS A 54 -6.67 -12.52 -4.05
CA LYS A 54 -7.09 -12.16 -5.42
C LYS A 54 -6.17 -11.14 -6.07
N LEU A 55 -5.72 -10.14 -5.32
CA LEU A 55 -4.79 -9.14 -5.83
C LEU A 55 -3.44 -9.77 -6.21
N LYS A 56 -2.90 -10.65 -5.35
CA LYS A 56 -1.70 -11.44 -5.66
C LYS A 56 -1.90 -12.32 -6.88
N ALA A 57 -3.05 -13.01 -6.99
CA ALA A 57 -3.37 -13.84 -8.15
C ALA A 57 -3.50 -13.03 -9.46
N ALA A 58 -3.92 -11.76 -9.37
CA ALA A 58 -3.95 -10.82 -10.49
C ALA A 58 -2.58 -10.21 -10.82
N GLY A 59 -1.52 -10.61 -10.10
CA GLY A 59 -0.14 -10.19 -10.33
C GLY A 59 0.23 -8.87 -9.67
N TYR A 60 -0.51 -8.45 -8.62
CA TYR A 60 -0.13 -7.30 -7.81
C TYR A 60 0.77 -7.72 -6.65
N LYS A 61 1.78 -6.91 -6.34
CA LYS A 61 2.48 -6.94 -5.05
C LYS A 61 1.58 -6.24 -4.02
N VAL A 62 1.25 -6.92 -2.92
CA VAL A 62 0.28 -6.42 -1.93
C VAL A 62 0.99 -6.17 -0.61
N PHE A 63 0.99 -4.93 -0.15
CA PHE A 63 1.46 -4.52 1.17
C PHE A 63 0.27 -4.14 2.04
N VAL A 64 0.27 -4.60 3.28
CA VAL A 64 -0.80 -4.33 4.24
C VAL A 64 -0.22 -3.51 5.38
N ILE A 65 -0.81 -2.34 5.62
CA ILE A 65 -0.40 -1.49 6.74
C ILE A 65 -0.72 -2.23 8.04
N PRO A 66 0.24 -2.46 8.94
CA PRO A 66 0.02 -3.27 10.13
C PRO A 66 -1.07 -2.71 11.05
N GLU A 67 -1.75 -3.61 11.77
CA GLU A 67 -2.73 -3.22 12.78
C GLU A 67 -2.03 -2.62 14.02
N GLY A 68 -2.72 -1.74 14.76
CA GLY A 68 -2.15 -1.07 15.95
C GLY A 68 -1.45 0.27 15.68
N LYS A 69 -1.09 1.02 16.72
CA LYS A 69 -0.37 2.28 16.55
C LYS A 69 1.02 1.97 15.96
N LEU A 70 1.33 2.57 14.83
CA LEU A 70 2.64 2.49 14.21
C LEU A 70 3.44 3.70 14.69
N ASP A 71 4.63 3.44 15.21
CA ASP A 71 5.62 4.48 15.47
C ASP A 71 6.28 4.93 14.15
N ASP A 72 6.89 6.12 14.16
CA ASP A 72 7.54 6.73 12.98
C ASP A 72 8.55 5.78 12.32
N ASP A 73 9.31 5.03 13.12
CA ASP A 73 10.28 4.04 12.64
C ASP A 73 9.62 2.89 11.87
N GLN A 74 8.48 2.40 12.36
CA GLN A 74 7.71 1.34 11.69
C GLN A 74 7.08 1.83 10.39
N ILE A 75 6.59 3.08 10.36
CA ILE A 75 6.06 3.71 9.15
C ILE A 75 7.17 3.83 8.11
N LYS A 76 8.35 4.28 8.54
CA LYS A 76 9.50 4.45 7.67
C LYS A 76 10.00 3.12 7.11
N ALA A 77 10.10 2.09 7.94
CA ALA A 77 10.48 0.74 7.51
C ALA A 77 9.46 0.16 6.52
N PHE A 78 8.17 0.35 6.76
CA PHE A 78 7.11 -0.08 5.84
C PHE A 78 7.21 0.65 4.49
N CYS A 79 7.43 1.96 4.50
CA CYS A 79 7.59 2.74 3.27
C CYS A 79 8.88 2.36 2.53
N ASP A 80 9.91 1.92 3.24
CA ASP A 80 11.15 1.37 2.66
C ASP A 80 10.87 0.11 1.86
N GLU A 81 10.16 -0.86 2.44
CA GLU A 81 9.80 -2.09 1.73
C GLU A 81 8.92 -1.83 0.50
N VAL A 82 7.99 -0.87 0.60
CA VAL A 82 7.17 -0.45 -0.55
C VAL A 82 8.03 0.20 -1.64
N GLU A 83 9.01 1.04 -1.25
CA GLU A 83 9.94 1.66 -2.20
C GLU A 83 10.84 0.63 -2.87
N GLU A 84 11.43 -0.31 -2.12
CA GLU A 84 12.23 -1.41 -2.67
C GLU A 84 11.41 -2.23 -3.67
N GLY A 85 10.19 -2.60 -3.29
CA GLY A 85 9.28 -3.33 -4.16
C GLY A 85 8.91 -2.57 -5.44
N ALA A 86 8.96 -1.24 -5.42
CA ALA A 86 8.69 -0.33 -6.55
C ALA A 86 9.91 -0.10 -7.46
N ARG A 87 11.11 -0.44 -7.02
CA ARG A 87 12.35 -0.31 -7.82
C ARG A 87 12.70 -1.57 -8.63
N GLU A 88 12.18 -2.73 -8.25
CA GLU A 88 12.33 -4.01 -8.98
C GLU A 88 11.54 -4.05 -10.31
#